data_AF-A0A9P7FES6-F1
#
_entry.id   AF-A0A9P7FES6-F1
#
_cell.length_a   1.000
_cell.length_b   1.000
_cell.length_c   1.000
_cell.angle_alpha   90.00
_cell.angle_beta   90.00
_cell.angle_gamma   90.00
#
_symmetry.space_group_name_H-M   'P 1'
#
loop_
_entity.id
_entity.type
_entity.pdbx_description
1 polymer ?
#
loop_
_entity_poly.entity_id
_entity_poly.type
_entity_poly.pdbx_seq_one_letter_code
_entity_poly.pdbx_strand_id
1 'polypeptide(L)'
;MSTSAAVSQSANMSDLLPTHFVGTTMNAVQNDEGKFRVYFQNKDYQIYEMSLNDPKSTAYTLLKLTNSHIPAARINTPIAAVASNDLEEIRVFYITVDSHVQEICHSKRHGWQKGATIGTAVENSTCLYAQGRFVHNETMLRVGFQSATAPQTITEGCATKDEWKIRVL
;
A
#
# COMPACT_ATOMS: atom_id res chain seq x y z
N MET A 1 -15.88 -18.80 -7.42
CA MET A 1 -14.76 -18.14 -8.12
C MET A 1 -15.26 -16.76 -8.54
N SER A 2 -14.87 -15.70 -7.84
CA SER A 2 -15.28 -14.33 -8.19
C SER A 2 -14.12 -13.67 -8.94
N THR A 3 -14.31 -13.44 -10.23
CA THR A 3 -13.34 -12.74 -11.09
C THR A 3 -13.36 -11.26 -10.75
N SER A 4 -12.23 -10.76 -10.22
CA SER A 4 -11.97 -9.32 -10.16
C SER A 4 -11.97 -8.76 -11.59
N ALA A 5 -12.87 -7.82 -11.86
CA ALA A 5 -12.96 -7.18 -13.17
C ALA A 5 -11.95 -6.04 -13.24
N ALA A 6 -10.91 -6.21 -14.08
CA ALA A 6 -10.10 -5.09 -14.53
C ALA A 6 -10.98 -4.17 -15.38
N VAL A 7 -11.17 -2.92 -14.94
CA VAL A 7 -11.88 -1.92 -15.74
C VAL A 7 -10.88 -1.36 -16.75
N SER A 8 -10.98 -1.77 -18.02
CA SER A 8 -10.22 -1.13 -19.11
C SER A 8 -10.90 0.16 -19.53
N GLN A 9 -10.13 1.25 -19.64
CA GLN A 9 -10.63 2.57 -20.01
C GLN A 9 -11.16 2.64 -21.46
N SER A 10 -12.10 3.55 -21.70
CA SER A 10 -12.51 3.96 -23.05
C SER A 10 -11.53 4.97 -23.65
N ALA A 11 -11.45 4.99 -24.99
CA ALA A 11 -10.38 5.63 -25.78
C ALA A 11 -10.19 7.16 -25.63
N ASN A 12 -11.01 7.86 -24.84
CA ASN A 12 -10.90 9.31 -24.61
C ASN A 12 -10.47 9.69 -23.17
N MET A 13 -10.16 8.72 -22.30
CA MET A 13 -9.68 8.96 -20.93
C MET A 13 -8.17 8.81 -20.74
N SER A 14 -7.41 8.52 -21.80
CA SER A 14 -5.96 8.28 -21.76
C SER A 14 -5.10 9.47 -21.32
N ASP A 15 -5.68 10.66 -21.23
CA ASP A 15 -4.97 11.90 -20.87
C ASP A 15 -5.31 12.40 -19.45
N LEU A 16 -6.29 11.79 -18.78
CA LEU A 16 -6.69 12.19 -17.43
C LEU A 16 -6.18 11.17 -16.42
N LEU A 17 -5.19 11.59 -15.61
CA LEU A 17 -4.85 10.95 -14.34
C LEU A 17 -6.10 10.87 -13.45
N PRO A 18 -6.16 9.97 -12.43
CA PRO A 18 -7.40 9.74 -11.68
C PRO A 18 -8.02 11.06 -11.18
N THR A 19 -9.25 11.39 -11.60
CA THR A 19 -9.83 12.75 -11.45
C THR A 19 -10.74 12.91 -10.23
N HIS A 20 -10.71 11.97 -9.28
CA HIS A 20 -11.62 11.92 -8.13
C HIS A 20 -10.89 11.71 -6.81
N PHE A 21 -9.79 12.43 -6.61
CA PHE A 21 -9.08 12.45 -5.33
C PHE A 21 -9.79 13.34 -4.31
N VAL A 22 -9.92 12.87 -3.07
CA VAL A 22 -10.29 13.68 -1.92
C VAL A 22 -9.19 13.53 -0.88
N GLY A 23 -8.39 14.58 -0.66
CA GLY A 23 -7.45 14.67 0.47
C GLY A 23 -6.58 13.43 0.73
N THR A 24 -6.14 12.73 -0.31
CA THR A 24 -5.48 11.43 -0.16
C THR A 24 -3.97 11.57 -0.02
N THR A 25 -3.38 10.77 0.87
CA THR A 25 -1.95 10.52 0.82
C THR A 25 -1.66 9.54 -0.31
N MET A 26 -0.51 9.70 -0.96
CA MET A 26 -0.10 8.83 -2.07
C MET A 26 1.30 8.31 -1.79
N ASN A 27 1.57 7.10 -2.25
CA ASN A 27 2.92 6.56 -2.25
C ASN A 27 3.19 5.84 -3.58
N ALA A 28 4.42 5.91 -4.06
CA ALA A 28 4.82 5.30 -5.32
C ALA A 28 6.04 4.43 -5.13
N VAL A 29 6.09 3.34 -5.91
CA VAL A 29 7.23 2.44 -6.02
C VAL A 29 7.56 2.26 -7.49
N GLN A 30 8.85 2.17 -7.82
CA GLN A 30 9.35 2.09 -9.19
C GLN A 30 10.47 1.04 -9.28
N ASN A 31 10.55 0.31 -10.40
CA ASN A 31 11.67 -0.58 -10.70
C ASN A 31 12.75 0.12 -11.55
N ASP A 32 13.86 -0.56 -11.79
CA ASP A 32 14.98 -0.03 -12.59
C ASP A 32 14.62 0.17 -14.08
N GLU A 33 13.59 -0.51 -14.58
CA GLU A 33 13.08 -0.33 -15.95
C GLU A 33 12.14 0.88 -16.09
N GLY A 34 11.86 1.59 -14.99
CA GLY A 34 10.99 2.77 -14.97
C GLY A 34 9.50 2.48 -14.87
N LYS A 35 9.07 1.22 -14.84
CA LYS A 35 7.68 0.82 -14.50
C LYS A 35 7.40 1.22 -13.06
N PHE A 36 6.19 1.68 -12.78
CA PHE A 36 5.84 2.10 -11.43
C PHE A 36 4.42 1.70 -11.03
N ARG A 37 4.18 1.75 -9.72
CA ARG A 37 2.87 1.69 -9.09
C ARG A 37 2.66 2.92 -8.24
N VAL A 38 1.44 3.40 -8.21
CA VAL A 38 1.01 4.47 -7.30
C VAL A 38 -0.17 3.97 -6.48
N TYR A 39 -0.07 4.08 -5.18
CA TYR A 39 -1.10 3.72 -4.23
C TYR A 39 -1.76 4.97 -3.68
N PHE A 40 -3.09 4.98 -3.69
CA PHE A 40 -3.89 6.13 -3.28
C PHE A 40 -5.25 5.68 -2.76
N GLN A 41 -5.94 6.54 -2.02
CA GLN A 41 -7.33 6.34 -1.64
C GLN A 41 -8.26 7.06 -2.62
N ASN A 42 -9.20 6.33 -3.22
CA ASN A 42 -10.17 6.88 -4.17
C ASN A 42 -11.41 7.45 -3.44
N LYS A 43 -12.33 8.10 -4.16
CA LYS A 43 -13.56 8.71 -3.61
C LYS A 43 -14.50 7.76 -2.86
N ASP A 44 -14.38 6.45 -3.09
CA ASP A 44 -15.12 5.41 -2.36
C ASP A 44 -14.37 4.94 -1.10
N TYR A 45 -13.33 5.69 -0.71
CA TYR A 45 -12.46 5.46 0.44
C TYR A 45 -11.70 4.14 0.40
N GLN A 46 -11.68 3.46 -0.74
CA GLN A 46 -10.90 2.25 -0.94
C GLN A 46 -9.48 2.58 -1.41
N ILE A 47 -8.54 1.69 -1.11
CA ILE A 47 -7.18 1.79 -1.63
C ILE A 47 -7.16 1.26 -3.05
N TYR A 48 -6.54 2.02 -3.94
CA TYR A 48 -6.33 1.68 -5.33
C TYR A 48 -4.85 1.64 -5.66
N GLU A 49 -4.51 0.79 -6.61
CA GLU A 49 -3.26 0.82 -7.36
C GLU A 49 -3.51 1.42 -8.74
N MET A 50 -2.66 2.38 -9.13
CA MET A 50 -2.45 2.76 -10.52
C MET A 50 -1.15 2.09 -11.01
N SER A 51 -1.25 1.32 -12.09
CA SER A 51 -0.10 0.64 -12.70
C SER A 51 0.28 1.26 -14.03
N LEU A 52 1.57 1.54 -14.20
CA LEU A 52 2.17 1.94 -15.47
C LEU A 52 3.31 0.98 -15.81
N ASN A 53 3.13 0.22 -16.90
CA ASN A 53 4.04 -0.87 -17.30
C ASN A 53 4.93 -0.53 -18.50
N ASP A 54 4.65 0.57 -19.19
CA ASP A 54 5.51 1.14 -20.23
C ASP A 54 5.84 2.59 -19.82
N PRO A 55 7.09 2.90 -19.44
CA PRO A 55 7.47 4.24 -18.98
C PRO A 55 7.32 5.33 -20.06
N LYS A 56 7.11 4.94 -21.33
CA LYS A 56 6.88 5.88 -22.44
C LYS A 56 5.40 6.10 -22.75
N SER A 57 4.51 5.34 -22.11
CA SER A 57 3.07 5.41 -22.32
C SER A 57 2.41 6.27 -21.24
N THR A 58 1.27 6.88 -21.59
CA THR A 58 0.35 7.50 -20.62
C THR A 58 -0.75 6.52 -20.19
N ALA A 59 -0.83 5.35 -20.82
CA ALA A 59 -1.84 4.35 -20.49
C ALA A 59 -1.52 3.68 -19.15
N TYR A 60 -2.50 3.68 -18.25
CA TYR A 60 -2.43 3.04 -16.95
C TYR A 60 -3.62 2.12 -16.72
N THR A 61 -3.47 1.18 -15.78
CA THR A 61 -4.59 0.40 -15.25
C THR A 61 -4.88 0.78 -13.81
N LEU A 62 -6.12 0.59 -13.38
CA LEU A 62 -6.56 0.80 -12.00
C LEU A 62 -7.03 -0.51 -11.40
N LEU A 63 -6.59 -0.80 -10.18
CA LEU A 63 -7.02 -1.95 -9.40
C LEU A 63 -7.44 -1.52 -8.00
N LYS A 64 -8.66 -1.89 -7.60
CA LYS A 64 -9.12 -1.73 -6.22
C LYS A 64 -8.50 -2.83 -5.35
N LEU A 65 -7.78 -2.44 -4.30
CA LEU A 65 -7.10 -3.36 -3.39
C LEU A 65 -7.95 -3.75 -2.18
N THR A 66 -8.56 -2.78 -1.50
CA THR A 66 -9.43 -3.07 -0.34
C THR A 66 -10.80 -3.59 -0.80
N ASN A 67 -11.26 -4.67 -0.18
CA ASN A 67 -12.48 -5.38 -0.54
C ASN A 67 -13.01 -6.17 0.68
N SER A 68 -13.99 -7.07 0.51
CA SER A 68 -14.56 -7.82 1.64
C SER A 68 -13.56 -8.68 2.43
N HIS A 69 -12.39 -9.00 1.87
CA HIS A 69 -11.35 -9.82 2.52
C HIS A 69 -10.13 -9.00 2.97
N ILE A 70 -10.02 -7.74 2.55
CA ILE A 70 -8.90 -6.84 2.89
C ILE A 70 -9.50 -5.63 3.61
N PRO A 71 -9.18 -5.40 4.90
CA PRO A 71 -9.87 -4.41 5.74
C PRO A 71 -10.03 -3.04 5.10
N ALA A 72 -11.16 -2.38 5.34
CA ALA A 72 -11.41 -1.04 4.81
C ALA A 72 -10.41 -0.02 5.40
N ALA A 73 -9.90 0.85 4.53
CA ALA A 73 -9.09 2.00 4.95
C ALA A 73 -9.97 3.05 5.64
N ARG A 74 -9.44 3.71 6.67
CA ARG A 74 -10.09 4.92 7.20
C ARG A 74 -10.03 6.04 6.15
N ILE A 75 -10.98 6.98 6.21
CA ILE A 75 -10.94 8.17 5.35
C ILE A 75 -9.64 8.95 5.62
N ASN A 76 -8.99 9.43 4.55
CA ASN A 76 -7.71 10.14 4.59
C ASN A 76 -6.61 9.34 5.30
N THR A 77 -6.56 8.03 5.04
CA THR A 77 -5.52 7.17 5.62
C THR A 77 -4.14 7.52 5.06
N PRO A 78 -3.07 7.52 5.87
CA PRO A 78 -1.72 7.57 5.36
C PRO A 78 -1.39 6.26 4.64
N ILE A 79 -0.62 6.34 3.56
CA ILE A 79 -0.20 5.20 2.75
C ILE A 79 1.32 5.19 2.67
N ALA A 80 1.91 4.02 2.90
CA ALA A 80 3.32 3.77 2.65
C ALA A 80 3.45 2.47 1.85
N ALA A 81 4.43 2.39 0.95
CA ALA A 81 4.66 1.19 0.17
C ALA A 81 6.15 0.91 -0.02
N VAL A 82 6.46 -0.36 -0.20
CA VAL A 82 7.80 -0.85 -0.55
C VAL A 82 7.66 -1.96 -1.58
N ALA A 83 8.61 -2.05 -2.51
CA ALA A 83 8.60 -3.06 -3.55
C ALA A 83 10.00 -3.65 -3.77
N SER A 84 10.02 -4.85 -4.35
CA SER A 84 11.22 -5.55 -4.80
C SER A 84 10.88 -6.50 -5.95
N ASN A 85 11.90 -7.21 -6.43
CA ASN A 85 11.77 -8.23 -7.48
C ASN A 85 11.00 -7.70 -8.69
N ASP A 86 11.41 -6.56 -9.24
CA ASP A 86 10.77 -5.95 -10.41
C ASP A 86 9.27 -5.65 -10.23
N LEU A 87 8.87 -5.20 -9.04
CA LEU A 87 7.46 -4.98 -8.64
C LEU A 87 6.64 -6.27 -8.53
N GLU A 88 7.26 -7.45 -8.49
CA GLU A 88 6.56 -8.71 -8.24
C GLU A 88 6.29 -8.95 -6.75
N GLU A 89 7.06 -8.31 -5.87
CA GLU A 89 6.88 -8.35 -4.42
C GLU A 89 6.62 -6.94 -3.90
N ILE A 90 5.40 -6.67 -3.46
CA ILE A 90 5.00 -5.33 -2.98
C ILE A 90 4.32 -5.47 -1.63
N ARG A 91 4.56 -4.52 -0.73
CA ARG A 91 3.82 -4.33 0.51
C ARG A 91 3.27 -2.91 0.56
N VAL A 92 1.99 -2.79 0.86
CA VAL A 92 1.29 -1.51 1.05
C VAL A 92 0.77 -1.46 2.47
N PHE A 93 1.05 -0.39 3.18
CA PHE A 93 0.64 -0.17 4.55
C PHE A 93 -0.30 1.02 4.61
N TYR A 94 -1.34 0.87 5.42
CA TYR A 94 -2.36 1.87 5.64
C TYR A 94 -2.99 1.69 7.02
N ILE A 95 -3.74 2.70 7.46
CA ILE A 95 -4.53 2.63 8.69
C ILE A 95 -5.98 2.29 8.33
N THR A 96 -6.55 1.27 8.99
CA THR A 96 -7.94 0.84 8.80
C THR A 96 -8.92 1.74 9.54
N VAL A 97 -10.22 1.56 9.27
CA VAL A 97 -11.31 2.23 10.02
C VAL A 97 -11.23 2.04 11.53
N ASP A 98 -10.68 0.89 11.97
CA ASP A 98 -10.53 0.54 13.39
C ASP A 98 -9.14 0.93 13.94
N SER A 99 -8.45 1.88 13.29
CA SER A 99 -7.12 2.37 13.67
C SER A 99 -6.00 1.31 13.66
N HIS A 100 -6.18 0.19 12.96
CA HIS A 100 -5.11 -0.80 12.82
C HIS A 100 -4.16 -0.42 11.68
N VAL A 101 -2.85 -0.52 11.90
CA VAL A 101 -1.85 -0.49 10.84
C VAL A 101 -1.88 -1.85 10.13
N GLN A 102 -2.36 -1.86 8.91
CA GLN A 102 -2.64 -3.06 8.13
C GLN A 102 -1.74 -3.12 6.90
N GLU A 103 -1.24 -4.32 6.60
CA GLU A 103 -0.53 -4.63 5.38
C GLU A 103 -1.47 -5.21 4.31
N ILE A 104 -1.28 -4.81 3.06
CA ILE A 104 -1.69 -5.54 1.86
C ILE A 104 -0.41 -6.03 1.18
N CYS A 105 -0.32 -7.32 0.90
CA CYS A 105 0.86 -7.90 0.27
C CYS A 105 0.54 -8.44 -1.12
N HIS A 106 1.44 -8.16 -2.06
CA HIS A 106 1.48 -8.75 -3.39
C HIS A 106 2.68 -9.68 -3.49
N SER A 107 2.45 -10.86 -4.07
CA SER A 107 3.51 -11.73 -4.58
C SER A 107 3.11 -12.26 -5.95
N LYS A 108 4.08 -12.60 -6.79
CA LYS A 108 3.82 -13.21 -8.11
C LYS A 108 2.91 -14.44 -8.01
N ARG A 109 3.07 -15.24 -6.96
CA ARG A 109 2.36 -16.51 -6.78
C ARG A 109 0.93 -16.33 -6.29
N HIS A 110 0.68 -15.38 -5.39
CA HIS A 110 -0.60 -15.26 -4.70
C HIS A 110 -1.41 -14.03 -5.12
N GLY A 111 -0.81 -13.10 -5.87
CA GLY A 111 -1.40 -11.81 -6.14
C GLY A 111 -1.58 -11.00 -4.85
N TRP A 112 -2.56 -10.09 -4.87
CA TRP A 112 -2.90 -9.23 -3.74
C TRP A 112 -3.71 -9.98 -2.67
N GLN A 113 -3.24 -9.91 -1.43
CA GLN A 113 -3.90 -10.52 -0.28
C GLN A 113 -3.74 -9.68 0.98
N LYS A 114 -4.57 -9.95 1.99
CA LYS A 114 -4.43 -9.37 3.33
C LYS A 114 -3.11 -9.85 3.95
N GLY A 115 -2.28 -8.92 4.38
CA GLY A 115 -1.05 -9.19 5.14
C GLY A 115 -1.24 -9.07 6.65
N ALA A 116 -0.14 -8.84 7.36
CA ALA A 116 -0.15 -8.70 8.81
C ALA A 116 -0.91 -7.45 9.30
N THR A 117 -1.41 -7.53 10.53
CA THR A 117 -1.78 -6.35 11.32
C THR A 117 -0.61 -6.04 12.25
N ILE A 118 0.01 -4.88 12.06
CA ILE A 118 1.27 -4.51 12.72
C ILE A 118 1.00 -3.98 14.13
N GLY A 119 -0.05 -3.17 14.30
CA GLY A 119 -0.40 -2.61 15.60
C GLY A 119 -1.58 -1.65 15.51
N THR A 120 -1.85 -0.96 16.61
CA THR A 120 -2.93 0.04 16.70
C THR A 120 -2.32 1.44 16.72
N ALA A 121 -2.67 2.24 15.71
CA ALA A 121 -2.27 3.62 15.59
C ALA A 121 -3.12 4.53 16.50
N VAL A 122 -2.59 5.71 16.82
CA VAL A 122 -3.41 6.80 17.36
C VAL A 122 -4.50 7.14 16.36
N GLU A 123 -5.71 7.39 16.86
CA GLU A 123 -6.84 7.80 16.04
C GLU A 123 -6.47 9.03 15.19
N ASN A 124 -6.84 9.01 13.91
CA ASN A 124 -6.54 10.07 12.94
C ASN A 124 -5.05 10.34 12.68
N SER A 125 -4.13 9.51 13.17
CA SER A 125 -2.69 9.73 12.94
C SER A 125 -2.33 9.69 11.46
N THR A 126 -1.60 10.69 10.99
CA THR A 126 -1.04 10.76 9.63
C THR A 126 0.39 10.21 9.56
N CYS A 127 0.95 9.77 10.70
CA CYS A 127 2.31 9.26 10.79
C CYS A 127 2.35 7.80 10.32
N LEU A 128 2.88 7.58 9.13
CA LEU A 128 3.19 6.25 8.61
C LEU A 128 4.39 6.33 7.65
N TYR A 129 5.36 5.45 7.82
CA TYR A 129 6.38 5.17 6.81
C TYR A 129 6.60 3.67 6.67
N ALA A 130 7.17 3.28 5.53
CA ALA A 130 7.66 1.93 5.31
C ALA A 130 9.05 1.99 4.68
N GLN A 131 9.92 1.09 5.10
CA GLN A 131 11.22 0.83 4.48
C GLN A 131 11.38 -0.67 4.33
N GLY A 132 11.90 -1.09 3.18
CA GLY A 132 12.12 -2.48 2.85
C GLY A 132 13.55 -2.67 2.37
N ARG A 133 14.22 -3.66 2.93
CA ARG A 133 15.48 -4.17 2.40
C ARG A 133 15.25 -5.62 1.98
N PHE A 134 15.44 -5.87 0.70
CA PHE A 134 15.23 -7.17 0.07
C PHE A 134 16.58 -7.65 -0.44
N VAL A 135 17.19 -8.61 0.25
CA VAL A 135 18.50 -9.17 -0.12
C VAL A 135 18.40 -10.67 -0.22
N HIS A 136 18.51 -11.21 -1.45
CA HIS A 136 18.42 -12.64 -1.75
C HIS A 136 17.25 -13.36 -1.04
N ASN A 137 17.49 -13.96 0.13
CA ASN A 137 16.53 -14.75 0.90
C ASN A 137 16.12 -14.07 2.23
N GLU A 138 16.50 -12.82 2.42
CA GLU A 138 16.16 -12.06 3.61
C GLU A 138 15.38 -10.80 3.22
N THR A 139 14.14 -10.76 3.68
CA THR A 139 13.30 -9.58 3.66
C THR A 139 13.32 -8.96 5.05
N MET A 140 13.78 -7.71 5.12
CA MET A 140 13.68 -6.88 6.31
C MET A 140 12.72 -5.73 6.02
N LEU A 141 11.61 -5.67 6.75
CA LEU A 141 10.65 -4.57 6.67
C LEU A 141 10.70 -3.76 7.95
N ARG A 142 10.53 -2.45 7.81
CA ARG A 142 10.31 -1.51 8.91
C ARG A 142 9.11 -0.66 8.59
N VAL A 143 8.18 -0.57 9.53
CA VAL A 143 6.97 0.25 9.41
C VAL A 143 6.87 1.10 10.66
N GLY A 144 7.07 2.40 10.51
CA GLY A 144 6.93 3.34 11.62
C GLY A 144 5.57 4.00 11.60
N PHE A 145 4.97 4.15 12.77
CA PHE A 145 3.68 4.78 12.98
C PHE A 145 3.60 5.34 14.40
N GLN A 146 2.65 6.24 14.65
CA GLN A 146 2.35 6.73 15.99
C GLN A 146 1.36 5.76 16.65
N SER A 147 1.79 4.99 17.65
CA SER A 147 0.93 3.99 18.31
C SER A 147 0.04 4.60 19.40
N ALA A 148 -1.12 3.98 19.63
CA ALA A 148 -2.03 4.39 20.69
C ALA A 148 -1.41 4.27 22.11
N THR A 149 -0.44 3.37 22.29
CA THR A 149 0.22 3.13 23.59
C THR A 149 1.41 4.04 23.85
N ALA A 150 2.04 4.58 22.81
CA ALA A 150 3.16 5.50 22.91
C ALA A 150 3.01 6.69 21.93
N PRO A 151 1.95 7.51 22.08
CA PRO A 151 1.54 8.49 21.08
C PRO A 151 2.54 9.63 20.87
N GLN A 152 3.47 9.85 21.80
CA GLN A 152 4.49 10.91 21.68
C GLN A 152 5.78 10.45 21.00
N THR A 153 5.81 9.22 20.50
CA THR A 153 6.99 8.57 19.92
C THR A 153 6.65 7.86 18.62
N ILE A 154 7.67 7.49 17.86
CA ILE A 154 7.49 6.60 16.71
C ILE A 154 7.56 5.17 17.23
N THR A 155 6.50 4.41 17.01
CA THR A 155 6.51 2.95 17.16
C THR A 155 6.90 2.34 15.82
N GLU A 156 7.88 1.44 15.83
CA GLU A 156 8.33 0.75 14.63
C GLU A 156 8.02 -0.75 14.74
N GLY A 157 7.24 -1.26 13.78
CA GLY A 157 7.16 -2.68 13.49
C GLY A 157 8.32 -3.11 12.60
N CYS A 158 9.06 -4.12 13.02
CA CYS A 158 10.17 -4.71 12.27
C CYS A 158 9.81 -6.14 11.89
N ALA A 159 9.86 -6.47 10.61
CA ALA A 159 9.74 -7.85 10.14
C ALA A 159 11.10 -8.38 9.69
N THR A 160 11.47 -9.56 10.20
CA THR A 160 12.58 -10.37 9.67
C THR A 160 12.06 -11.77 9.42
N LYS A 161 12.23 -12.31 8.20
CA LYS A 161 11.67 -13.62 7.81
C LYS A 161 10.16 -13.72 8.13
N ASP A 162 9.43 -12.63 7.86
CA ASP A 162 7.97 -12.52 8.02
C ASP A 162 7.44 -12.56 9.47
N GLU A 163 8.30 -12.57 10.49
CA GLU A 163 7.89 -12.39 11.89
C GLU A 163 7.94 -10.91 12.28
N TRP A 164 6.80 -10.34 12.67
CA TRP A 164 6.69 -8.94 13.12
C TRP A 164 7.00 -8.79 14.61
N LYS A 165 7.88 -7.84 14.93
CA LYS A 165 8.20 -7.41 16.31
C LYS A 165 8.06 -5.91 16.44
N ILE A 166 7.50 -5.45 17.55
CA ILE A 166 7.25 -4.03 17.82
C ILE A 166 8.33 -3.48 18.75
N ARG A 167 8.82 -2.28 18.44
CA ARG A 167 9.69 -1.48 19.30
C ARG A 167 9.25 -0.02 19.31
N VAL A 168 9.52 0.69 20.39
CA VAL A 168 9.33 2.14 20.50
C VAL A 168 10.69 2.81 20.32
N LEU A 169 10.73 3.88 19.51
CA LEU A 169 11.92 4.67 19.20
C LEU A 169 11.91 6.01 19.93
#